data_AF-A0A2P4XXY4-F1
#
_entry.id   AF-A0A2P4XXY4-F1
#
_cell.length_a   1.000
_cell.length_b   1.000
_cell.length_c   1.000
_cell.angle_alpha   90.00
_cell.angle_beta   90.00
_cell.angle_gamma   90.00
#
_symmetry.space_group_name_H-M   'P 1'
#
loop_
_entity.id
_entity.type
_entity.pdbx_description
1 polymer ?
#
loop_
_entity_poly.entity_id
_entity_poly.type
_entity_poly.pdbx_seq_one_letter_code
_entity_poly.pdbx_strand_id
1 'polypeptide(L)'
;MWRLLAATLLALAVFPITDADVSVPSAPLNVALGVLGPDALAVEWEPPATDGGAPVSAYLVEWDPDPGVREVQVVQARSNTDDHD
;
A
#
# COMPACT_ATOMS: atom_id res chain seq x y z
N MET A 1 11.40 -24.37 56.98
CA MET A 1 10.09 -24.45 56.28
C MET A 1 9.40 -23.10 56.38
N TRP A 2 9.36 -22.35 55.28
CA TRP A 2 8.40 -21.26 55.06
C TRP A 2 8.12 -21.23 53.55
N ARG A 3 6.90 -21.62 53.15
CA ARG A 3 6.36 -21.44 51.80
C ARG A 3 5.34 -20.33 51.90
N LEU A 4 5.52 -19.22 51.17
CA LEU A 4 4.48 -18.25 50.78
C LEU A 4 5.05 -17.53 49.54
N LEU A 5 4.35 -17.15 48.48
CA LEU A 5 3.00 -17.35 47.94
C LEU A 5 3.16 -16.90 46.47
N ALA A 6 2.64 -17.66 45.50
CA ALA A 6 2.59 -17.22 44.11
C ALA A 6 1.41 -16.25 43.90
N ALA A 7 1.45 -15.53 42.77
CA ALA A 7 0.42 -14.69 42.15
C ALA A 7 0.34 -13.23 42.67
N THR A 8 0.34 -12.20 41.84
CA THR A 8 0.25 -12.09 40.37
C THR A 8 0.73 -10.69 40.02
N LEU A 9 1.79 -10.55 39.22
CA LEU A 9 2.08 -9.28 38.57
C LEU A 9 1.02 -9.13 37.47
N LEU A 10 0.17 -8.11 37.55
CA LEU A 10 -0.63 -7.71 36.39
C LEU A 10 0.38 -7.16 35.38
N ALA A 11 0.97 -8.02 34.56
CA ALA A 11 1.60 -7.57 33.34
C ALA A 11 0.48 -6.90 32.55
N LEU A 12 0.49 -5.56 32.44
CA LEU A 12 -0.14 -4.94 31.30
C LEU A 12 0.47 -5.67 30.10
N ALA A 13 -0.35 -6.47 29.42
CA ALA A 13 0.05 -7.04 28.15
C ALA A 13 0.38 -5.83 27.27
N VAL A 14 1.66 -5.58 27.08
CA VAL A 14 2.13 -4.75 25.99
C VAL A 14 1.81 -5.59 24.76
N PHE A 15 0.63 -5.37 24.19
CA PHE A 15 0.37 -5.85 22.85
C PHE A 15 1.39 -5.13 21.98
N PRO A 16 2.28 -5.83 21.26
CA PRO A 16 3.02 -5.17 20.22
C PRO A 16 1.97 -4.53 19.30
N ILE A 17 2.04 -3.21 19.14
CA ILE A 17 1.43 -2.59 17.97
C ILE A 17 2.23 -3.21 16.83
N THR A 18 1.66 -4.26 16.22
CA THR A 18 2.23 -4.82 15.01
C THR A 18 2.18 -3.66 14.02
N ASP A 19 3.31 -3.00 13.81
CA ASP A 19 3.51 -2.20 12.63
C ASP A 19 3.40 -3.19 11.49
N ALA A 20 2.18 -3.34 10.96
CA ALA A 20 1.92 -4.25 9.87
C ALA A 20 2.79 -3.72 8.74
N ASP A 21 3.78 -4.49 8.28
CA ASP A 21 4.65 -4.12 7.17
C ASP A 21 3.76 -3.70 5.98
N VAL A 22 3.51 -2.41 5.84
CA VAL A 22 2.72 -1.87 4.73
C VAL A 22 3.63 -1.93 3.52
N SER A 23 3.24 -2.74 2.56
CA SER A 23 3.96 -2.91 1.30
C SER A 23 3.25 -2.15 0.17
N VAL A 24 3.93 -2.03 -0.97
CA VAL A 24 3.36 -1.36 -2.13
C VAL A 24 2.17 -2.18 -2.65
N PRO A 25 1.02 -1.55 -2.95
CA PRO A 25 -0.08 -2.23 -3.63
C PRO A 25 0.40 -2.89 -4.92
N SER A 26 -0.27 -3.98 -5.33
CA SER A 26 -0.05 -4.51 -6.68
C SER A 26 -0.61 -3.56 -7.74
N ALA A 27 -0.34 -3.84 -9.03
CA ALA A 27 -0.89 -3.05 -10.12
C ALA A 27 -2.43 -3.14 -10.17
N PRO A 28 -3.13 -2.10 -10.66
CA PRO A 28 -4.57 -2.17 -10.93
C PRO A 28 -4.91 -3.33 -11.87
N LEU A 29 -6.09 -3.91 -11.69
CA LEU A 29 -6.55 -5.02 -12.51
C LEU A 29 -7.42 -4.52 -13.67
N ASN A 30 -7.56 -5.35 -14.71
CA ASN A 30 -8.49 -5.14 -15.82
C ASN A 30 -8.46 -3.73 -16.43
N VAL A 31 -7.26 -3.17 -16.60
CA VAL A 31 -7.08 -1.84 -17.21
C VAL A 31 -7.54 -1.88 -18.67
N ALA A 32 -8.54 -1.08 -19.00
CA ALA A 32 -9.11 -0.98 -20.32
C ALA A 32 -9.23 0.48 -20.77
N LEU A 33 -9.13 0.68 -22.10
CA LEU A 33 -9.21 1.96 -22.75
C LEU A 33 -10.38 1.95 -23.75
N GLY A 34 -11.25 2.95 -23.65
CA GLY A 34 -12.35 3.20 -24.58
C GLY A 34 -12.20 4.54 -25.29
N VAL A 35 -12.64 4.62 -26.54
CA VAL A 35 -12.70 5.90 -27.28
C VAL A 35 -14.07 6.51 -27.05
N LEU A 36 -14.12 7.69 -26.44
CA LEU A 36 -15.37 8.46 -26.25
C LEU A 36 -15.61 9.44 -27.40
N GLY A 37 -14.55 9.88 -28.07
CA GLY A 37 -14.61 10.82 -29.18
C GLY A 37 -13.22 11.16 -29.72
N PRO A 38 -13.11 12.15 -30.62
CA PRO A 38 -11.83 12.52 -31.24
C PRO A 38 -10.81 13.04 -30.22
N ASP A 39 -11.27 13.68 -29.14
CA ASP A 39 -10.41 14.35 -28.15
C ASP A 39 -10.60 13.77 -26.73
N ALA A 40 -11.25 12.61 -26.60
CA ALA A 40 -11.59 12.05 -25.30
C ALA A 40 -11.50 10.51 -25.28
N LEU A 41 -10.83 10.00 -24.25
CA LEU A 41 -10.71 8.57 -23.93
C LEU A 41 -11.35 8.29 -22.56
N ALA A 42 -11.98 7.13 -22.43
CA ALA A 42 -12.37 6.55 -21.16
C ALA A 42 -11.29 5.56 -20.72
N VAL A 43 -10.86 5.63 -19.47
CA VAL A 43 -9.99 4.64 -18.85
C VAL A 43 -10.74 4.03 -17.69
N GLU A 44 -10.79 2.71 -17.63
CA GLU A 44 -11.41 1.97 -16.54
C GLU A 44 -10.45 0.89 -16.02
N TRP A 45 -10.54 0.60 -14.73
CA TRP A 45 -9.73 -0.40 -14.05
C TRP A 45 -10.46 -0.89 -12.79
N GLU A 46 -9.99 -2.02 -12.28
CA GLU A 46 -10.40 -2.60 -11.01
C GLU A 46 -9.30 -2.39 -9.94
N PRO A 47 -9.67 -2.44 -8.64
CA PRO A 47 -8.71 -2.39 -7.56
C PRO A 47 -7.61 -3.46 -7.70
N PRO A 48 -6.41 -3.22 -7.12
CA PRO A 48 -5.35 -4.22 -7.13
C PRO A 48 -5.76 -5.46 -6.34
N ALA A 49 -5.15 -6.61 -6.66
CA ALA A 49 -5.39 -7.85 -5.94
C ALA A 49 -4.95 -7.77 -4.46
N THR A 50 -3.96 -6.92 -4.19
CA THR A 50 -3.44 -6.65 -2.84
C THR A 50 -3.21 -5.16 -2.67
N ASP A 51 -3.70 -4.59 -1.58
CA ASP A 51 -3.45 -3.20 -1.19
C ASP A 51 -2.18 -3.04 -0.34
N GLY A 52 -1.48 -4.15 -0.07
CA GLY A 52 -0.24 -4.14 0.70
C GLY A 52 -0.43 -3.90 2.20
N GLY A 53 -1.66 -4.00 2.71
CA GLY A 53 -1.98 -3.79 4.13
C GLY A 53 -2.48 -2.39 4.47
N ALA A 54 -2.64 -1.51 3.48
CA ALA A 54 -3.28 -0.21 3.64
C ALA A 54 -4.16 0.13 2.41
N PRO A 55 -5.35 0.74 2.59
CA PRO A 55 -6.22 1.08 1.46
C PRO A 55 -5.54 1.99 0.43
N VAL A 56 -5.74 1.69 -0.85
CA VAL A 56 -5.30 2.58 -1.96
C VAL A 56 -6.07 3.89 -1.90
N SER A 57 -5.34 5.01 -1.85
CA SER A 57 -5.93 6.35 -1.73
C SER A 57 -6.15 7.06 -3.07
N ALA A 58 -5.31 6.76 -4.08
CA ALA A 58 -5.38 7.38 -5.39
C ALA A 58 -4.68 6.53 -6.46
N TYR A 59 -4.97 6.81 -7.73
CA TYR A 59 -4.26 6.28 -8.89
C TYR A 59 -3.70 7.45 -9.71
N LEU A 60 -2.50 7.28 -10.27
CA LEU A 60 -1.92 8.18 -11.25
C LEU A 60 -2.16 7.60 -12.64
N VAL A 61 -2.78 8.39 -13.52
CA VAL A 61 -2.99 8.01 -14.93
C VAL A 61 -2.02 8.82 -15.78
N GLU A 62 -1.17 8.13 -16.53
CA GLU A 62 -0.17 8.71 -17.42
C GLU A 62 -0.51 8.34 -18.87
N TRP A 63 -0.21 9.23 -19.81
CA TRP A 63 -0.38 9.00 -21.25
C TRP A 63 0.80 9.63 -22.00
N ASP A 64 1.22 8.97 -23.07
CA ASP A 64 2.35 9.39 -23.89
C ASP A 64 1.92 9.43 -25.37
N PRO A 65 1.94 10.61 -26.03
CA PRO A 65 1.66 10.74 -27.45
C PRO A 65 2.81 10.32 -28.36
N ASP A 66 4.03 10.11 -27.84
CA ASP A 66 5.23 9.86 -28.65
C ASP A 66 5.47 8.35 -28.83
N PRO A 67 5.13 7.77 -30.00
CA PRO A 67 5.33 6.34 -30.20
C PRO A 67 6.83 6.02 -30.28
N GLY A 68 7.32 5.21 -29.33
CA GLY A 68 8.59 4.50 -29.46
C GLY A 68 9.67 4.78 -28.41
N VAL A 69 9.41 5.65 -27.44
CA VAL A 69 10.28 5.76 -26.25
C VAL A 69 9.68 4.92 -25.14
N ARG A 70 10.43 3.95 -24.61
CA ARG A 70 9.99 3.21 -23.42
C ARG A 70 10.25 4.08 -22.19
N GLU A 71 9.18 4.50 -21.55
CA GLU A 71 9.18 5.07 -20.20
C GLU A 71 9.82 4.08 -19.19
N VAL A 72 10.72 4.58 -18.35
CA VAL A 72 11.25 3.83 -17.18
C VAL A 72 10.75 4.53 -15.93
N GLN A 73 9.74 3.96 -15.28
CA GLN A 73 9.19 4.52 -14.06
C GLN A 73 9.90 3.96 -12.83
N VAL A 74 10.55 4.83 -12.06
CA VAL A 74 11.12 4.49 -10.76
C VAL A 74 10.08 4.80 -9.69
N VAL A 75 9.41 3.77 -9.17
CA VAL A 75 8.46 3.92 -8.06
C VAL A 75 9.25 4.02 -6.75
N GLN A 76 9.12 5.14 -6.04
CA GLN A 76 9.69 5.30 -4.71
C GLN A 76 8.62 5.08 -3.64
N ALA A 77 8.73 4.00 -2.87
CA ALA A 77 8.03 3.86 -1.61
C ALA A 77 8.84 4.56 -0.52
N ARG A 78 8.24 5.53 0.17
CA ARG A 78 8.82 6.13 1.37
C ARG A 78 8.25 5.42 2.59
N SER A 79 9.09 4.75 3.36
CA SER A 79 8.73 4.30 4.71
C SER A 79 8.93 5.48 5.66
N ASN A 80 7.86 5.96 6.30
CA ASN A 80 7.96 6.93 7.39
C ASN A 80 8.20 6.16 8.69
N THR A 81 9.43 5.71 8.92
CA THR A 81 9.83 5.20 10.23
C THR A 81 10.42 6.37 11.00
N ASP A 82 9.56 7.09 11.71
CA ASP A 82 9.95 8.18 12.61
C ASP A 82 10.53 7.54 13.89
N ASP A 83 11.78 7.09 13.80
CA ASP A 83 12.53 6.56 14.93
C ASP A 83 12.92 7.74 15.84
N HIS A 84 12.05 8.07 16.80
CA HIS A 84 12.39 8.95 17.91
C HIS A 84 13.21 8.16 18.94
N ASP A 85 14.53 8.32 18.88
CA ASP A 85 15.48 7.99 19.95
C ASP A 85 15.23 8.78 21.25
#